data_AF-A0A958LKC1-F1
#
_entry.id   AF-A0A958LKC1-F1
#
_cell.length_a   1.000
_cell.length_b   1.000
_cell.length_c   1.000
_cell.angle_alpha   90.00
_cell.angle_beta   90.00
_cell.angle_gamma   90.00
#
_symmetry.space_group_name_H-M   'P 1'
#
loop_
_entity.id
_entity.type
_entity.pdbx_description
1 polymer ?
#
loop_
_entity_poly.entity_id
_entity_poly.type
_entity_poly.pdbx_seq_one_letter_code
_entity_poly.pdbx_strand_id
1 'polypeptide(L)'
;MDSNRRHRKYLASLMLAIGILAVLSSSFGCSKSKSSSEQASIDDDDGGSGNNPPVGNVDDNDFWVRLYDNGVFPYHTHKSTGFSDSCKISASTSLSTIDCIIDANELDLYYNDIEFHYNVPTGMCDYFRITPYYFYNKEIGTGPSSITMNITFDENNAVVSHDCVVDGVAGPCSHDDSVPEYTEVNFDVSTASVTCVYDTSQTAFGANCCFGNYTLTQNITRQNPPDPDTFSSLVTYLDWSGTLGQCYGGSVRTSGWTLRTTSGAIASSIQYISNDGGLNKTLSFPALIDEANNGATMTYSNYYTSTGLHNHVDVATGTLSSSAPYAIEPIDDRNGSPISSTNEAYTFDCLDKAY
;
A
#
# COMPACT_ATOMS: atom_id res chain seq x y z
N MET A 1 -32.43 37.38 15.24
CA MET A 1 -33.57 37.34 16.19
C MET A 1 -34.16 35.96 16.10
N ASP A 2 -33.47 34.94 16.62
CA ASP A 2 -33.46 34.53 18.03
C ASP A 2 -34.70 33.70 18.39
N SER A 3 -34.58 32.37 18.22
CA SER A 3 -35.42 31.38 18.90
C SER A 3 -34.60 30.16 19.27
N ASN A 4 -34.06 30.28 20.47
CA ASN A 4 -33.53 29.27 21.37
C ASN A 4 -34.25 27.89 21.40
N ARG A 5 -33.39 26.87 21.58
CA ARG A 5 -33.41 25.82 22.64
C ARG A 5 -34.03 24.44 22.41
N ARG A 6 -33.10 23.48 22.59
CA ARG A 6 -33.16 22.18 23.29
C ARG A 6 -33.66 20.97 22.48
N HIS A 7 -32.74 20.03 22.25
CA HIS A 7 -32.68 18.81 23.06
C HIS A 7 -31.25 18.23 23.09
N ARG A 8 -30.74 18.00 24.30
CA ARG A 8 -29.58 17.16 24.60
C ARG A 8 -30.09 15.77 25.05
N LYS A 9 -29.21 14.78 24.87
CA LYS A 9 -29.07 13.47 25.56
C LYS A 9 -29.75 12.27 24.89
N TYR A 10 -28.92 11.37 24.33
CA TYR A 10 -28.83 9.92 24.61
C TYR A 10 -27.47 9.46 24.05
N LEU A 11 -26.38 9.47 24.84
CA LEU A 11 -25.74 8.27 25.42
C LEU A 11 -26.43 6.93 25.11
N ALA A 12 -25.78 6.12 24.27
CA ALA A 12 -25.74 4.67 24.43
C ALA A 12 -24.35 4.18 23.97
N SER A 13 -23.53 3.82 24.95
CA SER A 13 -22.26 3.11 24.78
C SER A 13 -22.53 1.73 24.18
N LEU A 14 -21.95 1.45 23.01
CA LEU A 14 -21.80 0.09 22.50
C LEU A 14 -20.31 -0.27 22.63
N MET A 15 -19.94 -0.80 23.79
CA MET A 15 -18.69 -1.55 23.92
C MET A 15 -18.93 -2.92 23.30
N LEU A 16 -18.51 -3.09 22.04
CA LEU A 16 -18.39 -4.40 21.43
C LEU A 16 -17.09 -5.04 21.92
N ALA A 17 -17.19 -5.87 22.95
CA ALA A 17 -16.11 -6.76 23.36
C ALA A 17 -15.99 -7.88 22.32
N ILE A 18 -15.02 -7.77 21.41
CA ILE A 18 -14.61 -8.87 20.54
C ILE A 18 -13.69 -9.76 21.39
N GLY A 19 -14.27 -10.85 21.90
CA GLY A 19 -13.50 -11.95 22.48
C GLY A 19 -12.83 -12.74 21.37
N ILE A 20 -11.51 -12.60 21.22
CA ILE A 20 -10.72 -13.49 20.39
C ILE A 20 -10.57 -14.81 21.13
N LEU A 21 -11.10 -15.86 20.49
CA LEU A 21 -11.01 -17.24 20.90
C LEU A 21 -9.57 -17.73 20.71
N ALA A 22 -8.82 -17.84 21.81
CA ALA A 22 -7.52 -18.49 21.83
C ALA A 22 -7.69 -20.01 21.63
N VAL A 23 -7.33 -20.51 20.46
CA VAL A 23 -7.14 -21.95 20.23
C VAL A 23 -5.67 -22.27 20.53
N LEU A 24 -5.45 -22.72 21.76
CA LEU A 24 -4.25 -23.43 22.19
C LEU A 24 -4.27 -24.85 21.60
N SER A 25 -3.31 -25.17 20.74
CA SER A 25 -2.92 -26.55 20.44
C SER A 25 -1.49 -26.78 20.93
N SER A 26 -1.42 -27.40 22.11
CA SER A 26 -0.21 -27.98 22.70
C SER A 26 0.08 -29.36 22.13
N SER A 27 1.35 -29.67 21.90
CA SER A 27 1.89 -31.03 22.06
C SER A 27 3.22 -31.01 22.83
N PHE A 28 3.20 -31.80 23.91
CA PHE A 28 4.16 -32.13 24.98
C PHE A 28 5.60 -32.44 24.52
N GLY A 29 6.67 -32.29 25.31
CA GLY A 29 6.84 -31.83 26.70
C GLY A 29 8.27 -32.15 27.23
N CYS A 30 8.66 -31.56 28.38
CA CYS A 30 9.51 -32.22 29.38
C CYS A 30 9.50 -31.49 30.75
N SER A 31 9.03 -32.23 31.78
CA SER A 31 9.48 -32.31 33.18
C SER A 31 9.97 -31.08 33.99
N LYS A 32 9.29 -30.86 35.13
CA LYS A 32 9.65 -30.03 36.29
C LYS A 32 11.09 -30.22 36.80
N SER A 33 11.80 -29.11 36.99
CA SER A 33 12.42 -28.80 38.29
C SER A 33 12.42 -27.29 38.50
N LYS A 34 11.94 -26.84 39.67
CA LYS A 34 12.07 -25.44 40.11
C LYS A 34 13.52 -25.24 40.53
N SER A 35 14.34 -24.71 39.62
CA SER A 35 15.54 -23.97 39.97
C SER A 35 15.21 -22.50 39.77
N SER A 36 15.57 -21.67 40.74
CA SER A 36 15.61 -20.22 40.58
C SER A 36 16.36 -19.91 39.28
N SER A 37 15.64 -19.42 38.27
CA SER A 37 16.27 -18.90 37.07
C SER A 37 17.05 -17.67 37.50
N GLU A 38 18.35 -17.84 37.66
CA GLU A 38 19.27 -16.86 37.12
C GLU A 38 18.71 -16.47 35.74
N GLN A 39 18.32 -15.20 35.61
CA GLN A 39 18.23 -14.57 34.31
C GLN A 39 19.53 -14.92 33.61
N ALA A 40 19.50 -15.87 32.67
CA ALA A 40 20.49 -15.90 31.63
C ALA A 40 20.37 -14.51 31.01
N SER A 41 21.38 -13.67 31.25
CA SER A 41 21.62 -12.55 30.38
C SER A 41 21.68 -13.17 28.99
N ILE A 42 20.64 -12.91 28.20
CA ILE A 42 20.81 -12.89 26.76
C ILE A 42 21.96 -11.90 26.62
N ASP A 43 23.13 -12.41 26.24
CA ASP A 43 24.25 -11.54 25.90
C ASP A 43 23.76 -10.77 24.68
N ASP A 44 23.17 -9.60 24.97
CA ASP A 44 22.71 -8.57 24.06
C ASP A 44 23.93 -7.93 23.41
N ASP A 45 24.75 -8.72 22.72
CA ASP A 45 25.85 -8.19 21.91
C ASP A 45 25.31 -7.43 20.68
N ASP A 46 23.98 -7.45 20.47
CA ASP A 46 23.28 -6.70 19.41
C ASP A 46 21.97 -6.01 19.87
N GLY A 47 21.62 -6.08 21.17
CA GLY A 47 20.26 -5.76 21.68
C GLY A 47 20.13 -4.54 22.61
N GLY A 48 21.21 -3.82 22.89
CA GLY A 48 21.19 -2.65 23.77
C GLY A 48 21.39 -1.34 23.00
N SER A 49 20.55 -0.34 23.27
CA SER A 49 20.56 1.03 22.71
C SER A 49 21.84 1.87 22.95
N GLY A 50 23.00 1.23 23.18
CA GLY A 50 24.21 1.88 23.69
C GLY A 50 25.33 2.12 22.69
N ASN A 51 25.55 1.27 21.69
CA ASN A 51 26.79 1.30 20.90
C ASN A 51 26.57 0.99 19.42
N ASN A 52 25.78 1.81 18.73
CA ASN A 52 25.85 1.80 17.27
C ASN A 52 27.30 2.15 16.83
N PRO A 53 27.99 1.33 16.01
CA PRO A 53 29.20 1.70 15.33
C PRO A 53 29.14 3.13 14.78
N PRO A 54 30.25 3.89 14.82
CA PRO A 54 30.27 5.22 14.27
C PRO A 54 29.90 5.19 12.79
N VAL A 55 28.89 5.97 12.40
CA VAL A 55 28.50 6.14 11.00
C VAL A 55 29.70 6.66 10.22
N GLY A 56 29.98 6.07 9.06
CA GLY A 56 31.09 6.43 8.18
C GLY A 56 32.35 5.57 8.35
N ASN A 57 32.42 4.71 9.37
CA ASN A 57 33.49 3.72 9.50
C ASN A 57 33.01 2.38 8.91
N VAL A 58 33.56 2.01 7.76
CA VAL A 58 33.24 0.73 7.10
C VAL A 58 33.81 -0.44 7.92
N ASP A 59 32.95 -1.42 8.19
CA ASP A 59 33.36 -2.73 8.68
C ASP A 59 33.54 -3.67 7.49
N ASP A 60 34.77 -4.10 7.21
CA ASP A 60 35.07 -4.96 6.07
C ASP A 60 34.75 -6.45 6.31
N ASN A 61 34.26 -6.82 7.49
CA ASN A 61 33.99 -8.22 7.82
C ASN A 61 32.58 -8.67 7.49
N ASP A 62 31.60 -7.78 7.66
CA ASP A 62 30.18 -8.14 7.66
C ASP A 62 29.31 -7.12 6.90
N PHE A 63 28.42 -7.62 6.04
CA PHE A 63 27.26 -6.88 5.54
C PHE A 63 26.12 -6.98 6.54
N TRP A 64 25.53 -5.85 6.89
CA TRP A 64 24.41 -5.81 7.82
C TRP A 64 23.54 -4.57 7.61
N VAL A 65 22.29 -4.70 8.04
CA VAL A 65 21.31 -3.61 8.13
C VAL A 65 20.63 -3.76 9.48
N ARG A 66 20.50 -2.65 10.21
CA ARG A 66 19.81 -2.63 11.50
C ARG A 66 19.05 -1.33 11.67
N LEU A 67 18.13 -1.32 12.61
CA LEU A 67 17.51 -0.07 13.05
C LEU A 67 18.57 0.81 13.75
N TYR A 68 18.44 2.11 13.58
CA TYR A 68 19.27 3.15 14.17
C TYR A 68 18.32 4.19 14.76
N ASP A 69 17.90 3.96 15.99
CA ASP A 69 16.85 4.77 16.62
C ASP A 69 17.42 5.82 17.60
N ASN A 70 18.74 5.87 17.79
CA ASN A 70 19.40 6.65 18.85
C ASN A 70 18.80 6.43 20.26
N GLY A 71 18.28 5.24 20.54
CA GLY A 71 17.65 4.87 21.80
C GLY A 71 16.27 5.50 22.04
N VAL A 72 15.54 5.87 20.98
CA VAL A 72 14.16 6.38 21.09
C VAL A 72 13.21 5.28 21.57
N PHE A 73 13.38 4.01 21.17
CA PHE A 73 12.54 2.90 21.61
C PHE A 73 13.27 1.55 21.60
N PRO A 74 12.92 0.61 22.50
CA PRO A 74 13.55 -0.71 22.49
C PRO A 74 13.18 -1.47 21.22
N TYR A 75 14.18 -2.06 20.57
CA TYR A 75 14.00 -2.98 19.46
C TYR A 75 15.05 -4.10 19.54
N HIS A 76 14.77 -5.21 18.87
CA HIS A 76 15.70 -6.30 18.65
C HIS A 76 15.71 -6.64 17.16
N THR A 77 16.89 -6.73 16.56
CA THR A 77 17.01 -7.23 15.17
C THR A 77 17.57 -8.65 15.19
N HIS A 78 16.95 -9.59 14.47
CA HIS A 78 17.42 -10.98 14.41
C HIS A 78 17.12 -11.62 13.05
N LYS A 79 17.75 -12.76 12.73
CA LYS A 79 17.39 -13.51 11.50
C LYS A 79 16.02 -14.15 11.64
N SER A 80 15.35 -14.38 10.52
CA SER A 80 14.10 -15.15 10.47
C SER A 80 14.23 -16.58 11.02
N THR A 81 15.44 -17.13 11.05
CA THR A 81 15.74 -18.49 11.55
C THR A 81 15.75 -18.61 13.08
N GLY A 82 15.94 -17.51 13.80
CA GLY A 82 16.04 -17.54 15.26
C GLY A 82 16.32 -16.18 15.89
N PHE A 83 15.80 -15.99 17.11
CA PHE A 83 15.93 -14.73 17.86
C PHE A 83 17.38 -14.42 18.28
N SER A 84 18.20 -15.46 18.50
CA SER A 84 19.61 -15.32 18.87
C SER A 84 20.56 -15.17 17.67
N ASP A 85 20.04 -15.25 16.43
CA ASP A 85 20.87 -15.18 15.23
C ASP A 85 21.07 -13.70 14.82
N SER A 86 22.32 -13.22 14.85
CA SER A 86 22.66 -11.85 14.42
C SER A 86 22.27 -11.60 12.95
N CYS A 87 21.66 -10.46 12.66
CA CYS A 87 21.27 -10.05 11.29
C CYS A 87 22.48 -9.54 10.48
N LYS A 88 23.37 -10.46 10.09
CA LYS A 88 24.53 -10.14 9.25
C LYS A 88 24.98 -11.29 8.34
N ILE A 89 25.64 -10.91 7.25
CA ILE A 89 26.30 -11.80 6.28
C ILE A 89 27.79 -11.50 6.32
N SER A 90 28.65 -12.50 6.55
CA SER A 90 30.09 -12.27 6.46
C SER A 90 30.51 -11.99 5.01
N ALA A 91 31.39 -11.01 4.79
CA ALA A 91 31.99 -10.66 3.50
C ALA A 91 32.69 -11.84 2.82
N SER A 92 33.11 -12.85 3.59
CA SER A 92 33.73 -14.07 3.08
C SER A 92 32.74 -15.12 2.57
N THR A 93 31.45 -14.92 2.81
CA THR A 93 30.38 -15.86 2.42
C THR A 93 30.09 -15.72 0.93
N SER A 94 29.80 -16.83 0.25
CA SER A 94 29.26 -16.78 -1.11
C SER A 94 27.94 -16.02 -1.18
N LEU A 95 27.47 -15.72 -2.40
CA LEU A 95 26.15 -15.12 -2.65
C LEU A 95 25.09 -15.73 -1.73
N SER A 96 24.50 -14.88 -0.89
CA SER A 96 23.55 -15.27 0.14
C SER A 96 22.52 -14.17 0.33
N THR A 97 21.33 -14.60 0.75
CA THR A 97 20.22 -13.73 1.14
C THR A 97 20.00 -13.92 2.63
N ILE A 98 19.70 -12.82 3.33
CA ILE A 98 19.36 -12.82 4.74
C ILE A 98 18.03 -12.12 4.93
N ASP A 99 17.11 -12.79 5.62
CA ASP A 99 15.86 -12.18 6.05
C ASP A 99 16.02 -11.78 7.52
N CYS A 100 15.85 -10.49 7.79
CA CYS A 100 15.96 -9.94 9.13
C CYS A 100 14.62 -9.41 9.62
N ILE A 101 14.33 -9.69 10.88
CA ILE A 101 13.13 -9.27 11.58
C ILE A 101 13.54 -8.22 12.60
N ILE A 102 12.82 -7.10 12.62
CA ILE A 102 12.90 -6.09 13.67
C ILE A 102 11.69 -6.31 14.58
N ASP A 103 11.96 -6.77 15.80
CA ASP A 103 10.99 -6.85 16.87
C ASP A 103 11.04 -5.54 17.67
N ALA A 104 9.97 -4.77 17.63
CA ALA A 104 9.80 -3.52 18.37
C ALA A 104 8.34 -3.40 18.77
N ASN A 105 8.01 -2.54 19.74
CA ASN A 105 6.59 -2.33 20.04
C ASN A 105 5.90 -1.75 18.80
N GLU A 106 4.79 -2.36 18.41
CA GLU A 106 4.06 -2.06 17.18
C GLU A 106 3.89 -0.54 16.96
N LEU A 107 3.38 0.17 17.96
CA LEU A 107 3.09 1.61 17.87
C LEU A 107 4.34 2.48 17.71
N ASP A 108 5.51 2.03 18.17
CA ASP A 108 6.75 2.80 18.06
C ASP A 108 7.19 2.93 16.59
N LEU A 109 7.03 1.86 15.80
CA LEU A 109 7.36 1.85 14.37
C LEU A 109 6.34 2.61 13.50
N TYR A 110 5.11 2.75 13.98
CA TYR A 110 4.08 3.52 13.27
C TYR A 110 4.23 5.02 13.48
N TYR A 111 4.65 5.43 14.69
CA TYR A 111 4.66 6.83 15.11
C TYR A 111 6.01 7.52 14.91
N ASN A 112 7.11 6.78 15.02
CA ASN A 112 8.45 7.34 14.87
C ASN A 112 8.99 7.07 13.46
N ASP A 113 9.83 7.97 12.99
CA ASP A 113 10.65 7.73 11.81
C ASP A 113 11.56 6.51 12.05
N ILE A 114 11.69 5.67 11.03
CA ILE A 114 12.54 4.48 11.05
C ILE A 114 13.83 4.87 10.35
N GLU A 115 14.92 5.00 11.09
CA GLU A 115 16.24 5.16 10.50
C GLU A 115 16.98 3.81 10.51
N PHE A 116 17.50 3.41 9.35
CA PHE A 116 18.35 2.24 9.21
C PHE A 116 19.81 2.66 9.17
N HIS A 117 20.66 1.94 9.86
CA HIS A 117 22.11 1.97 9.68
C HIS A 117 22.51 0.72 8.94
N TYR A 118 23.21 0.87 7.82
CA TYR A 118 23.70 -0.24 7.02
C TYR A 118 25.19 -0.14 6.77
N ASN A 119 25.81 -1.31 6.65
CA ASN A 119 27.21 -1.48 6.32
C ASN A 119 27.37 -2.42 5.13
N VAL A 120 28.19 -2.00 4.18
CA VAL A 120 28.59 -2.78 3.02
C VAL A 120 30.12 -2.85 3.01
N PRO A 121 30.72 -4.03 3.23
CA PRO A 121 32.16 -4.22 3.19
C PRO A 121 32.80 -3.75 1.88
N THR A 122 34.05 -3.30 1.96
CA THR A 122 34.81 -2.91 0.77
C THR A 122 35.00 -4.10 -0.18
N GLY A 123 34.71 -3.89 -1.46
CA GLY A 123 34.89 -4.90 -2.51
C GLY A 123 33.82 -6.00 -2.53
N MET A 124 32.77 -5.93 -1.70
CA MET A 124 31.69 -6.92 -1.71
C MET A 124 30.72 -6.76 -2.90
N CYS A 125 30.44 -5.52 -3.33
CA CYS A 125 29.65 -5.21 -4.52
C CYS A 125 30.15 -3.96 -5.23
N ASP A 126 29.75 -3.84 -6.49
CA ASP A 126 29.96 -2.65 -7.33
C ASP A 126 28.83 -1.63 -7.18
N TYR A 127 27.61 -2.09 -6.89
CA TYR A 127 26.45 -1.25 -6.64
C TYR A 127 25.67 -1.67 -5.40
N PHE A 128 25.10 -0.69 -4.72
CA PHE A 128 24.17 -0.89 -3.62
C PHE A 128 22.78 -0.42 -4.03
N ARG A 129 21.79 -1.32 -4.00
CA ARG A 129 20.40 -0.99 -4.30
C ARG A 129 19.58 -1.01 -3.02
N ILE A 130 18.79 0.04 -2.82
CA ILE A 130 17.85 0.13 -1.71
C ILE A 130 16.44 0.27 -2.28
N THR A 131 15.53 -0.59 -1.83
CA THR A 131 14.11 -0.54 -2.17
C THR A 131 13.30 -0.42 -0.88
N PRO A 132 12.47 0.63 -0.73
CA PRO A 132 11.69 0.84 0.48
C PRO A 132 10.52 -0.12 0.60
N TYR A 133 10.00 -0.28 1.81
CA TYR A 133 8.71 -0.92 2.05
C TYR A 133 7.56 -0.05 1.52
N TYR A 134 6.70 -0.64 0.71
CA TYR A 134 5.48 0.02 0.22
C TYR A 134 4.37 -0.98 -0.10
N PHE A 135 3.13 -0.51 0.02
CA PHE A 135 1.93 -1.27 -0.29
C PHE A 135 0.90 -0.38 -0.98
N TYR A 136 -0.16 -0.96 -1.56
CA TYR A 136 -1.29 -0.17 -2.04
C TYR A 136 -2.21 0.18 -0.88
N ASN A 137 -2.39 1.47 -0.61
CA ASN A 137 -3.30 1.97 0.43
C ASN A 137 -4.72 2.22 -0.11
N LYS A 138 -4.88 2.10 -1.42
CA LYS A 138 -6.11 2.26 -2.17
C LYS A 138 -6.17 1.15 -3.20
N GLU A 139 -7.39 0.72 -3.51
CA GLU A 139 -7.61 -0.16 -4.65
C GLU A 139 -7.14 0.54 -5.92
N ILE A 140 -6.39 -0.20 -6.73
CA ILE A 140 -5.83 0.28 -8.00
C ILE A 140 -6.44 -0.53 -9.13
N GLY A 141 -6.58 0.10 -10.30
CA GLY A 141 -7.00 -0.66 -11.47
C GLY A 141 -6.91 0.15 -12.75
N THR A 142 -6.99 -0.57 -13.86
CA THR A 142 -7.11 0.03 -15.18
C THR A 142 -8.59 0.25 -15.46
N GLY A 143 -8.99 1.50 -15.72
CA GLY A 143 -10.37 1.80 -16.10
C GLY A 143 -10.70 1.24 -17.49
N PRO A 144 -11.99 1.24 -17.89
CA PRO A 144 -12.39 0.72 -19.19
C PRO A 144 -11.72 1.50 -20.34
N SER A 145 -11.49 0.82 -21.47
CA SER A 145 -10.81 1.40 -22.63
C SER A 145 -11.77 2.15 -23.58
N SER A 146 -13.07 1.90 -23.46
CA SER A 146 -14.10 2.53 -24.27
C SER A 146 -15.42 2.62 -23.51
N ILE A 147 -16.08 3.75 -23.67
CA ILE A 147 -17.37 4.05 -23.06
C ILE A 147 -18.23 4.72 -24.11
N THR A 148 -19.40 4.16 -24.38
CA THR A 148 -20.45 4.81 -25.18
C THR A 148 -21.62 5.14 -24.27
N MET A 149 -22.08 6.39 -24.32
CA MET A 149 -23.23 6.85 -23.57
C MET A 149 -24.27 7.32 -24.57
N ASN A 150 -25.49 6.79 -24.48
CA ASN A 150 -26.61 7.37 -25.19
C ASN A 150 -27.51 8.08 -24.19
N ILE A 151 -27.78 9.36 -24.43
CA ILE A 151 -28.53 10.22 -23.51
C ILE A 151 -29.66 10.85 -24.32
N THR A 152 -30.89 10.69 -23.83
CA THR A 152 -32.06 11.37 -24.41
C THR A 152 -32.53 12.47 -23.48
N PHE A 153 -32.63 13.69 -24.01
CA PHE A 153 -33.23 14.83 -23.34
C PHE A 153 -34.63 15.09 -23.89
N ASP A 154 -35.55 15.52 -23.03
CA ASP A 154 -36.82 16.08 -23.45
C ASP A 154 -36.70 17.54 -23.93
N GLU A 155 -37.84 18.12 -24.32
CA GLU A 155 -37.98 19.52 -24.76
C GLU A 155 -37.59 20.55 -23.68
N ASN A 156 -37.56 20.16 -22.42
CA ASN A 156 -37.17 20.99 -21.28
C ASN A 156 -35.69 20.79 -20.89
N ASN A 157 -34.91 20.07 -21.70
CA ASN A 157 -33.55 19.62 -21.39
C ASN A 157 -33.44 18.76 -20.12
N ALA A 158 -34.51 18.06 -19.73
CA ALA A 158 -34.43 17.03 -18.69
C ALA A 158 -34.04 15.69 -19.31
N VAL A 159 -33.17 14.93 -18.62
CA VAL A 159 -32.78 13.58 -19.06
C VAL A 159 -33.96 12.64 -18.87
N VAL A 160 -34.46 12.04 -19.96
CA VAL A 160 -35.58 11.07 -19.95
C VAL A 160 -35.13 9.63 -20.10
N SER A 161 -33.97 9.39 -20.71
CA SER A 161 -33.34 8.08 -20.74
C SER A 161 -31.83 8.19 -20.89
N HIS A 162 -31.13 7.20 -20.37
CA HIS A 162 -29.71 7.01 -20.62
C HIS A 162 -29.34 5.53 -20.55
N ASP A 163 -28.39 5.11 -21.37
CA ASP A 163 -27.79 3.78 -21.35
C ASP A 163 -26.30 3.85 -21.74
N CYS A 164 -25.53 2.87 -21.28
CA CYS A 164 -24.09 2.87 -21.42
C CYS A 164 -23.60 1.54 -22.00
N VAL A 165 -22.52 1.61 -22.78
CA VAL A 165 -21.77 0.46 -23.27
C VAL A 165 -20.34 0.65 -22.82
N VAL A 166 -19.87 -0.22 -21.92
CA VAL A 166 -18.51 -0.18 -21.36
C VAL A 166 -17.74 -1.35 -21.98
N ASP A 167 -16.70 -1.05 -22.75
CA ASP A 167 -15.89 -2.04 -23.48
C ASP A 167 -16.72 -3.05 -24.27
N GLY A 168 -17.72 -2.54 -24.97
CA GLY A 168 -18.62 -3.32 -25.82
C GLY A 168 -19.73 -4.07 -25.08
N VAL A 169 -19.77 -4.00 -23.75
CA VAL A 169 -20.82 -4.63 -22.93
C VAL A 169 -21.85 -3.60 -22.52
N ALA A 170 -23.12 -3.83 -22.88
CA ALA A 170 -24.22 -2.93 -22.55
C ALA A 170 -24.63 -3.09 -21.08
N GLY A 171 -24.86 -1.96 -20.39
CA GLY A 171 -25.27 -1.92 -18.99
C GLY A 171 -25.87 -0.57 -18.58
N PRO A 172 -26.43 -0.46 -17.36
CA PRO A 172 -26.89 0.82 -16.82
C PRO A 172 -25.70 1.80 -16.62
N CYS A 173 -25.94 3.11 -16.76
CA CYS A 173 -24.88 4.11 -16.57
C CYS A 173 -24.60 4.46 -15.10
N SER A 174 -25.52 4.14 -14.19
CA SER A 174 -25.36 4.40 -12.76
C SER A 174 -25.05 3.12 -12.01
N HIS A 175 -24.23 3.23 -10.96
CA HIS A 175 -24.14 2.22 -9.92
C HIS A 175 -25.53 2.01 -9.31
N ASP A 176 -26.22 0.97 -9.76
CA ASP A 176 -27.37 0.42 -9.05
C ASP A 176 -26.80 -0.64 -8.11
N ASP A 177 -26.91 -0.42 -6.80
CA ASP A 177 -26.46 -1.35 -5.75
C ASP A 177 -27.01 -2.79 -5.95
N SER A 178 -28.03 -2.97 -6.81
CA SER A 178 -28.61 -4.26 -7.14
C SER A 178 -27.93 -5.04 -8.29
N VAL A 179 -26.98 -4.47 -9.02
CA VAL A 179 -26.27 -5.15 -10.13
C VAL A 179 -24.75 -5.20 -9.87
N PRO A 180 -24.24 -6.27 -9.26
CA PRO A 180 -22.84 -6.37 -8.81
C PRO A 180 -21.79 -6.53 -9.92
N GLU A 181 -22.18 -6.66 -11.19
CA GLU A 181 -21.26 -7.07 -12.27
C GLU A 181 -20.70 -5.91 -13.14
N TYR A 182 -21.23 -4.69 -13.07
CA TYR A 182 -20.73 -3.56 -13.86
C TYR A 182 -20.44 -2.35 -12.97
N THR A 183 -19.48 -2.51 -12.09
CA THR A 183 -19.16 -1.56 -11.03
C THR A 183 -17.93 -0.71 -11.35
N GLU A 184 -17.45 -0.61 -12.59
CA GLU A 184 -16.13 0.00 -12.89
C GLU A 184 -16.14 1.52 -13.10
N VAL A 185 -17.29 2.12 -13.44
CA VAL A 185 -17.43 3.56 -13.68
C VAL A 185 -18.69 4.13 -13.05
N ASN A 186 -18.61 5.37 -12.60
CA ASN A 186 -19.71 6.18 -12.12
C ASN A 186 -19.99 7.31 -13.11
N PHE A 187 -21.21 7.36 -13.62
CA PHE A 187 -21.66 8.40 -14.53
C PHE A 187 -22.40 9.51 -13.79
N ASP A 188 -22.05 10.77 -14.09
CA ASP A 188 -22.85 11.92 -13.73
C ASP A 188 -23.59 12.45 -14.97
N VAL A 189 -24.87 12.08 -15.05
CA VAL A 189 -25.81 12.50 -16.10
C VAL A 189 -25.95 14.01 -16.23
N SER A 190 -25.73 14.76 -15.15
CA SER A 190 -25.93 16.22 -15.14
C SER A 190 -24.78 16.98 -15.79
N THR A 191 -23.56 16.44 -15.67
CA THR A 191 -22.35 17.01 -16.27
C THR A 191 -21.90 16.24 -17.50
N ALA A 192 -22.58 15.13 -17.82
CA ALA A 192 -22.19 14.16 -18.83
C ALA A 192 -20.72 13.70 -18.64
N SER A 193 -20.31 13.55 -17.39
CA SER A 193 -18.95 13.17 -16.99
C SER A 193 -18.89 11.73 -16.49
N VAL A 194 -17.77 11.06 -16.74
CA VAL A 194 -17.51 9.70 -16.26
C VAL A 194 -16.36 9.75 -15.27
N THR A 195 -16.54 9.08 -14.14
CA THR A 195 -15.50 8.83 -13.15
C THR A 195 -15.28 7.33 -13.01
N CYS A 196 -14.06 6.93 -12.68
CA CYS A 196 -13.71 5.53 -12.49
C CYS A 196 -13.85 5.16 -11.01
N VAL A 197 -14.19 3.92 -10.67
CA VAL A 197 -14.36 3.54 -9.25
C VAL A 197 -13.08 3.52 -8.44
N TYR A 198 -11.93 3.34 -9.11
CA TYR A 198 -10.62 3.51 -8.49
C TYR A 198 -10.26 5.00 -8.30
N ASP A 199 -11.05 5.94 -8.85
CA ASP A 199 -10.88 7.36 -8.60
C ASP A 199 -11.68 7.79 -7.36
N THR A 200 -10.97 7.86 -6.23
CA THR A 200 -11.54 8.32 -4.97
C THR A 200 -11.26 9.79 -4.69
N SER A 201 -10.69 10.55 -5.65
CA SER A 201 -10.21 11.93 -5.49
C SER A 201 -11.26 12.93 -5.01
N GLN A 202 -12.55 12.60 -5.17
CA GLN A 202 -13.68 13.38 -4.65
C GLN A 202 -13.76 13.37 -3.11
N THR A 203 -13.07 12.44 -2.45
CA THR A 203 -13.02 12.35 -0.98
C THR A 203 -11.85 13.16 -0.41
N ALA A 204 -11.96 13.59 0.84
CA ALA A 204 -10.95 14.44 1.49
C ALA A 204 -9.52 13.86 1.50
N PHE A 205 -9.39 12.53 1.42
CA PHE A 205 -8.13 11.79 1.37
C PHE A 205 -8.11 10.81 0.19
N GLY A 206 -8.82 11.19 -0.86
CA GLY A 206 -8.94 10.47 -2.10
C GLY A 206 -7.65 10.50 -2.91
N ALA A 207 -7.39 9.40 -3.60
CA ALA A 207 -6.40 9.36 -4.67
C ALA A 207 -7.09 8.90 -5.95
N ASN A 208 -6.61 9.39 -7.08
CA ASN A 208 -7.01 8.83 -8.37
C ASN A 208 -6.10 7.64 -8.67
N CYS A 209 -6.66 6.44 -8.46
CA CYS A 209 -5.98 5.15 -8.67
C CYS A 209 -6.50 4.40 -9.89
N CYS A 210 -7.13 5.14 -10.81
CA CYS A 210 -7.60 4.62 -12.08
C CYS A 210 -6.62 4.94 -13.21
N PHE A 211 -6.12 3.91 -13.87
CA PHE A 211 -5.09 4.03 -14.91
C PHE A 211 -5.64 3.73 -16.30
N GLY A 212 -4.89 4.17 -17.31
CA GLY A 212 -5.14 3.85 -18.71
C GLY A 212 -5.87 4.96 -19.46
N ASN A 213 -5.98 4.77 -20.77
CA ASN A 213 -6.67 5.69 -21.66
C ASN A 213 -8.01 5.11 -22.07
N TYR A 214 -8.97 5.99 -22.38
CA TYR A 214 -10.27 5.58 -22.85
C TYR A 214 -10.82 6.46 -23.98
N THR A 215 -11.70 5.86 -24.78
CA THR A 215 -12.50 6.59 -25.77
C THR A 215 -13.91 6.78 -25.25
N LEU A 216 -14.34 8.04 -25.10
CA LEU A 216 -15.70 8.39 -24.71
C LEU A 216 -16.52 8.78 -25.94
N THR A 217 -17.57 8.02 -26.24
CA THR A 217 -18.56 8.34 -27.27
C THR A 217 -19.86 8.79 -26.61
N GLN A 218 -20.30 10.00 -26.89
CA GLN A 218 -21.55 10.57 -26.36
C GLN A 218 -22.53 10.75 -27.49
N ASN A 219 -23.61 9.96 -27.49
CA ASN A 219 -24.71 10.05 -28.42
C ASN A 219 -25.87 10.77 -27.72
N ILE A 220 -26.14 12.01 -28.11
CA ILE A 220 -27.17 12.84 -27.51
C ILE A 220 -28.33 12.98 -28.47
N THR A 221 -29.51 12.55 -28.02
CA THR A 221 -30.80 12.78 -28.69
C THR A 221 -31.56 13.83 -27.90
N ARG A 222 -32.00 14.91 -28.55
CA ARG A 222 -32.92 15.89 -27.93
C ARG A 222 -34.27 15.84 -28.62
N GLN A 223 -35.30 15.53 -27.84
CA GLN A 223 -36.67 15.58 -28.29
C GLN A 223 -37.12 17.03 -28.37
N ASN A 224 -37.57 17.44 -29.56
CA ASN A 224 -38.01 18.81 -29.80
C ASN A 224 -39.41 18.83 -30.43
N PRO A 225 -40.48 18.35 -29.77
CA PRO A 225 -41.82 18.43 -30.35
C PRO A 225 -42.19 19.89 -30.68
N PRO A 226 -42.74 20.19 -31.88
CA PRO A 226 -43.16 19.28 -32.95
C PRO A 226 -42.08 18.96 -34.01
N ASP A 227 -40.88 19.52 -33.87
CA ASP A 227 -39.74 19.33 -34.76
C ASP A 227 -39.16 17.90 -34.65
N PRO A 228 -38.45 17.42 -35.67
CA PRO A 228 -37.73 16.16 -35.58
C PRO A 228 -36.66 16.22 -34.48
N ASP A 229 -36.48 15.10 -33.78
CA ASP A 229 -35.42 14.93 -32.80
C ASP A 229 -34.06 15.31 -33.38
N THR A 230 -33.26 16.01 -32.59
CA THR A 230 -31.89 16.35 -32.98
C THR A 230 -30.93 15.31 -32.41
N PHE A 231 -30.07 14.77 -33.26
CA PHE A 231 -29.03 13.82 -32.88
C PHE A 231 -27.65 14.46 -33.01
N SER A 232 -26.80 14.24 -32.02
CA SER A 232 -25.38 14.59 -32.07
C SER A 232 -24.54 13.48 -31.48
N SER A 233 -23.34 13.26 -32.04
CA SER A 233 -22.37 12.32 -31.52
C SER A 233 -21.04 13.03 -31.32
N LEU A 234 -20.42 12.83 -30.16
CA LEU A 234 -19.11 13.37 -29.82
C LEU A 234 -18.20 12.22 -29.40
N VAL A 235 -17.01 12.13 -30.00
CA VAL A 235 -15.98 11.16 -29.62
C VAL A 235 -14.79 11.91 -29.05
N THR A 236 -14.40 11.56 -27.83
CA THR A 236 -13.26 12.18 -27.13
C THR A 236 -12.28 11.09 -26.69
N TYR A 237 -10.99 11.37 -26.82
CA TYR A 237 -9.92 10.53 -26.29
C TYR A 237 -9.43 11.13 -24.98
N LEU A 238 -9.51 10.35 -23.91
CA LEU A 238 -9.26 10.82 -22.55
C LEU A 238 -8.32 9.84 -21.83
N ASP A 239 -7.70 10.32 -20.75
CA ASP A 239 -6.87 9.54 -19.84
C ASP A 239 -7.55 9.52 -18.47
N TRP A 240 -7.57 8.37 -17.81
CA TRP A 240 -8.06 8.26 -16.44
C TRP A 240 -7.23 9.09 -15.46
N SER A 241 -6.01 9.50 -15.85
CA SER A 241 -5.17 10.46 -15.13
C SER A 241 -4.75 10.01 -13.73
N GLY A 242 -4.91 8.72 -13.39
CA GLY A 242 -4.47 8.18 -12.12
C GLY A 242 -2.95 8.18 -12.01
N THR A 243 -2.45 8.32 -10.78
CA THR A 243 -1.00 8.35 -10.51
C THR A 243 -0.64 7.31 -9.45
N LEU A 244 0.23 6.36 -9.80
CA LEU A 244 0.60 5.25 -8.91
C LEU A 244 1.13 5.75 -7.56
N GLY A 245 1.89 6.86 -7.59
CA GLY A 245 2.44 7.51 -6.40
C GLY A 245 1.41 7.86 -5.33
N GLN A 246 0.18 8.21 -5.72
CA GLN A 246 -0.91 8.56 -4.79
C GLN A 246 -1.62 7.34 -4.21
N CYS A 247 -1.45 6.17 -4.83
CA CYS A 247 -2.08 4.92 -4.43
C CYS A 247 -1.23 4.12 -3.43
N TYR A 248 0.04 4.47 -3.31
CA TYR A 248 0.94 3.82 -2.36
C TYR A 248 0.73 4.33 -0.92
N GLY A 249 0.77 3.38 0.01
CA GLY A 249 1.01 3.59 1.44
C GLY A 249 2.43 3.21 1.81
N GLY A 250 2.66 3.07 3.11
CA GLY A 250 3.98 2.71 3.62
C GLY A 250 4.94 3.89 3.70
N SER A 251 6.23 3.58 3.82
CA SER A 251 7.33 4.56 3.96
C SER A 251 7.52 5.47 2.75
N VAL A 252 6.93 5.10 1.62
CA VAL A 252 7.04 5.85 0.37
C VAL A 252 5.98 6.92 0.21
N ARG A 253 4.89 6.87 0.98
CA ARG A 253 3.77 7.83 0.82
C ARG A 253 4.20 9.26 1.12
N THR A 254 5.06 9.41 2.12
CA THR A 254 5.58 10.67 2.63
C THR A 254 6.88 11.06 1.91
N SER A 255 7.32 12.30 2.10
CA SER A 255 8.44 12.91 1.34
C SER A 255 9.81 12.23 1.50
N GLY A 256 9.94 11.21 2.35
CA GLY A 256 11.21 10.54 2.63
C GLY A 256 11.79 9.76 1.46
N TRP A 257 10.94 9.18 0.60
CA TRP A 257 11.39 8.47 -0.61
C TRP A 257 10.86 9.14 -1.87
N THR A 258 11.68 9.93 -2.54
CA THR A 258 11.26 10.72 -3.71
C THR A 258 11.52 10.04 -5.05
N LEU A 259 12.24 8.91 -5.07
CA LEU A 259 12.56 8.21 -6.30
C LEU A 259 11.32 7.54 -6.88
N ARG A 260 10.96 7.96 -8.09
CA ARG A 260 9.78 7.50 -8.83
C ARG A 260 10.13 7.32 -10.30
N THR A 261 9.49 6.34 -10.95
CA THR A 261 9.47 6.24 -12.41
C THR A 261 8.63 7.37 -13.02
N THR A 262 8.63 7.50 -14.34
CA THR A 262 7.74 8.43 -15.05
C THR A 262 6.25 8.10 -14.87
N SER A 263 5.90 6.84 -14.58
CA SER A 263 4.53 6.43 -14.24
C SER A 263 4.16 6.68 -12.77
N GLY A 264 5.09 7.21 -11.97
CA GLY A 264 4.90 7.41 -10.53
C GLY A 264 5.07 6.13 -9.72
N ALA A 265 5.53 5.03 -10.30
CA ALA A 265 5.87 3.81 -9.57
C ALA A 265 7.09 4.05 -8.67
N ILE A 266 7.18 3.32 -7.56
CA ILE A 266 8.35 3.40 -6.66
C ILE A 266 9.60 2.91 -7.40
N ALA A 267 10.67 3.70 -7.39
CA ALA A 267 11.96 3.31 -7.93
C ALA A 267 12.97 3.05 -6.81
N SER A 268 13.85 2.07 -7.00
CA SER A 268 14.97 1.80 -6.08
C SER A 268 16.06 2.88 -6.22
N SER A 269 16.76 3.17 -5.13
CA SER A 269 17.99 3.95 -5.15
C SER A 269 19.12 3.01 -5.50
N ILE A 270 19.94 3.35 -6.50
CA ILE A 270 21.16 2.61 -6.85
C ILE A 270 22.35 3.54 -6.64
N GLN A 271 23.29 3.13 -5.78
CA GLN A 271 24.52 3.85 -5.49
C GLN A 271 25.71 3.03 -5.98
N TYR A 272 26.60 3.65 -6.77
CA TYR A 272 27.88 3.04 -7.11
C TYR A 272 28.78 2.99 -5.88
N ILE A 273 29.40 1.84 -5.63
CA ILE A 273 30.39 1.63 -4.58
C ILE A 273 31.76 1.56 -5.26
N SER A 274 32.65 2.48 -4.90
CA SER A 274 34.01 2.43 -5.43
C SER A 274 34.72 1.16 -4.95
N ASN A 275 35.51 0.54 -5.82
CA ASN A 275 36.29 -0.66 -5.48
C ASN A 275 37.18 -0.49 -4.22
N ASP A 276 37.56 0.75 -3.90
CA ASP A 276 38.46 1.08 -2.79
C ASP A 276 37.73 1.55 -1.52
N GLY A 277 36.39 1.51 -1.49
CA GLY A 277 35.64 1.94 -0.30
C GLY A 277 34.25 1.32 -0.21
N GLY A 278 33.98 0.64 0.90
CA GLY A 278 32.63 0.19 1.26
C GLY A 278 31.68 1.34 1.64
N LEU A 279 30.49 0.98 2.13
CA LEU A 279 29.49 1.93 2.61
C LEU A 279 29.22 1.72 4.10
N ASN A 280 29.14 2.80 4.85
CA ASN A 280 28.60 2.78 6.21
C ASN A 280 27.80 4.07 6.41
N LYS A 281 26.48 3.97 6.28
CA LYS A 281 25.59 5.14 6.18
C LYS A 281 24.27 4.85 6.88
N THR A 282 23.52 5.92 7.16
CA THR A 282 22.14 5.82 7.62
C THR A 282 21.15 6.26 6.54
N LEU A 283 19.92 5.77 6.64
CA LEU A 283 18.80 6.12 5.80
C LEU A 283 17.52 6.16 6.63
N SER A 284 16.89 7.34 6.67
CA SER A 284 15.63 7.53 7.39
C SER A 284 14.43 7.37 6.48
N PHE A 285 13.44 6.66 6.99
CA PHE A 285 12.10 6.56 6.46
C PHE A 285 11.12 7.24 7.41
N PRO A 286 10.27 8.14 6.90
CA PRO A 286 9.26 8.79 7.72
C PRO A 286 8.30 7.78 8.34
N ALA A 287 7.78 8.14 9.51
CA ALA A 287 6.73 7.42 10.20
C ALA A 287 5.56 7.11 9.25
N LEU A 288 4.96 5.94 9.44
CA LEU A 288 3.76 5.56 8.69
C LEU A 288 2.56 6.44 9.06
N ILE A 289 2.55 6.94 10.31
CA ILE A 289 1.55 7.89 10.79
C ILE A 289 1.96 9.32 10.42
N ASP A 290 1.27 9.88 9.44
CA ASP A 290 1.39 11.30 9.11
C ASP A 290 0.47 12.15 10.01
N GLU A 291 1.03 12.67 11.09
CA GLU A 291 0.33 13.57 12.01
C GLU A 291 -0.10 14.89 11.38
N ALA A 292 0.41 15.27 10.20
CA ALA A 292 0.00 16.52 9.54
C ALA A 292 -1.50 16.54 9.23
N ASN A 293 -2.16 15.37 9.22
CA ASN A 293 -3.58 15.20 8.95
C ASN A 293 -4.42 14.83 10.21
N ASN A 294 -3.94 15.20 11.41
CA ASN A 294 -4.46 14.89 12.78
C ASN A 294 -5.98 15.12 13.09
N GLY A 295 -6.83 15.37 12.11
CA GLY A 295 -8.29 15.49 12.26
C GLY A 295 -9.11 14.42 11.54
N ALA A 296 -8.49 13.54 10.74
CA ALA A 296 -9.21 12.53 9.98
C ALA A 296 -8.80 11.12 10.40
N THR A 297 -9.79 10.26 10.49
CA THR A 297 -9.66 8.81 10.69
C THR A 297 -8.62 8.26 9.72
N MET A 298 -7.38 8.09 10.17
CA MET A 298 -6.37 7.41 9.37
C MET A 298 -6.64 5.93 9.47
N THR A 299 -7.29 5.40 8.44
CA THR A 299 -7.48 3.97 8.26
C THR A 299 -6.14 3.37 7.84
N TYR A 300 -5.37 2.88 8.82
CA TYR A 300 -4.25 1.94 8.56
C TYR A 300 -4.87 0.57 8.33
N SER A 301 -5.41 0.39 7.15
CA SER A 301 -5.77 -0.95 6.69
C SER A 301 -4.82 -1.28 5.58
N ASN A 302 -4.04 -2.36 5.75
CA ASN A 302 -3.85 -3.25 4.61
C ASN A 302 -5.28 -3.59 4.18
N TYR A 303 -5.73 -2.92 3.12
CA TYR A 303 -7.13 -2.85 2.75
C TYR A 303 -7.63 -4.28 2.51
N TYR A 304 -8.44 -4.79 3.43
CA TYR A 304 -9.12 -6.07 3.32
C TYR A 304 -10.61 -5.76 3.37
N THR A 305 -11.21 -5.39 2.24
CA THR A 305 -12.66 -5.37 2.14
C THR A 305 -13.12 -6.81 2.05
N SER A 306 -13.43 -7.40 3.20
CA SER A 306 -14.02 -8.75 3.31
C SER A 306 -15.44 -8.85 2.73
N THR A 307 -15.96 -7.79 2.12
CA THR A 307 -17.34 -7.73 1.61
C THR A 307 -17.47 -6.78 0.41
N GLY A 308 -17.21 -7.31 -0.79
CA GLY A 308 -18.23 -7.35 -1.85
C GLY A 308 -18.52 -6.12 -2.70
N LEU A 309 -17.54 -5.53 -3.39
CA LEU A 309 -17.86 -4.66 -4.56
C LEU A 309 -17.07 -4.96 -5.84
N HIS A 310 -15.92 -5.66 -5.75
CA HIS A 310 -15.24 -6.24 -6.92
C HIS A 310 -14.74 -7.64 -6.52
N ASN A 311 -15.50 -8.67 -6.90
CA ASN A 311 -15.13 -10.06 -6.63
C ASN A 311 -14.02 -10.44 -7.61
N HIS A 312 -12.75 -10.29 -7.21
CA HIS A 312 -11.66 -11.00 -7.86
C HIS A 312 -11.88 -12.48 -7.53
N VAL A 313 -12.45 -13.22 -8.48
CA VAL A 313 -12.89 -14.60 -8.29
C VAL A 313 -11.65 -15.49 -8.21
N ASP A 314 -10.99 -15.50 -7.06
CA ASP A 314 -10.19 -16.61 -6.53
C ASP A 314 -9.93 -16.38 -5.04
N VAL A 315 -10.99 -16.24 -4.24
CA VAL A 315 -10.88 -16.55 -2.80
C VAL A 315 -10.68 -18.06 -2.70
N ALA A 316 -9.43 -18.50 -2.83
CA ALA A 316 -9.02 -19.83 -2.47
C ALA A 316 -9.45 -20.05 -1.02
N THR A 317 -10.39 -20.96 -0.80
CA THR A 317 -10.85 -21.43 0.52
C THR A 317 -9.77 -22.27 1.23
N GLY A 318 -8.50 -21.90 1.07
CA GLY A 318 -7.35 -22.52 1.72
C GLY A 318 -7.19 -21.99 3.13
N THR A 319 -6.90 -22.89 4.06
CA THR A 319 -6.47 -22.55 5.41
C THR A 319 -5.18 -21.72 5.32
N LEU A 320 -5.29 -20.40 5.51
CA LEU A 320 -4.15 -19.49 5.43
C LEU A 320 -3.25 -19.70 6.65
N SER A 321 -2.01 -20.16 6.42
CA SER A 321 -0.99 -20.38 7.46
C SER A 321 0.14 -19.35 7.44
N SER A 322 -0.07 -18.17 6.85
CA SER A 322 0.96 -17.14 6.77
C SER A 322 1.16 -16.47 8.14
N SER A 323 2.42 -16.41 8.58
CA SER A 323 2.86 -15.62 9.74
C SER A 323 3.23 -14.17 9.39
N ALA A 324 3.12 -13.78 8.11
CA ALA A 324 3.38 -12.42 7.66
C ALA A 324 2.08 -11.57 7.71
N PRO A 325 2.18 -10.24 7.94
CA PRO A 325 1.03 -9.36 7.80
C PRO A 325 0.44 -9.53 6.39
N TYR A 326 -0.89 -9.72 6.32
CA TYR A 326 -1.59 -9.95 5.06
C TYR A 326 -1.22 -8.86 4.05
N ALA A 327 -0.53 -9.25 2.98
CA ALA A 327 -0.42 -8.44 1.79
C ALA A 327 -1.74 -8.53 1.02
N ILE A 328 -2.13 -7.40 0.42
CA ILE A 328 -3.15 -7.42 -0.62
C ILE A 328 -2.51 -8.19 -1.78
N GLU A 329 -3.09 -9.34 -2.14
CA GLU A 329 -2.69 -10.07 -3.36
C GLU A 329 -2.70 -9.09 -4.54
N PRO A 330 -1.80 -9.25 -5.53
CA PRO A 330 -1.79 -8.40 -6.71
C PRO A 330 -3.21 -8.33 -7.26
N ILE A 331 -3.76 -7.12 -7.31
CA ILE A 331 -5.06 -6.89 -7.94
C ILE A 331 -4.86 -7.28 -9.39
N ASP A 332 -5.50 -8.37 -9.80
CA ASP A 332 -5.61 -8.70 -11.21
C ASP A 332 -6.36 -7.55 -11.85
N ASP A 333 -5.73 -6.91 -12.84
CA ASP A 333 -6.42 -5.92 -13.63
C ASP A 333 -7.60 -6.58 -14.37
N ARG A 334 -8.42 -5.76 -15.03
CA ARG A 334 -9.55 -6.23 -15.84
C ARG A 334 -9.20 -7.34 -16.86
N ASN A 335 -7.94 -7.45 -17.26
CA ASN A 335 -7.44 -8.44 -18.20
C ASN A 335 -6.79 -9.66 -17.51
N GLY A 336 -6.86 -9.77 -16.18
CA GLY A 336 -6.14 -10.78 -15.40
C GLY A 336 -4.62 -10.59 -15.44
N SER A 337 -4.15 -9.38 -15.77
CA SER A 337 -2.73 -9.06 -15.71
C SER A 337 -2.41 -8.61 -14.29
N PRO A 338 -1.45 -9.26 -13.63
CA PRO A 338 -1.08 -8.87 -12.28
C PRO A 338 -0.49 -7.46 -12.31
N ILE A 339 -1.07 -6.55 -11.53
CA ILE A 339 -0.44 -5.24 -11.34
C ILE A 339 0.78 -5.44 -10.44
N SER A 340 1.88 -4.71 -10.74
CA SER A 340 3.18 -4.78 -10.06
C SER A 340 3.03 -5.04 -8.57
N SER A 341 3.76 -6.05 -8.09
CA SER A 341 3.79 -6.43 -6.68
C SER A 341 4.14 -5.23 -5.80
N THR A 342 3.53 -5.20 -4.62
CA THR A 342 3.97 -4.39 -3.48
C THR A 342 5.40 -4.79 -3.08
N ASN A 343 6.05 -3.98 -2.25
CA ASN A 343 7.28 -4.41 -1.57
C ASN A 343 7.00 -4.55 -0.08
N GLU A 344 6.89 -5.80 0.37
CA GLU A 344 6.52 -6.15 1.74
C GLU A 344 7.66 -5.96 2.75
N ALA A 345 8.88 -5.66 2.29
CA ALA A 345 10.03 -5.43 3.15
C ALA A 345 10.88 -4.25 2.67
N TYR A 346 11.76 -3.75 3.52
CA TYR A 346 12.89 -2.94 3.06
C TYR A 346 13.96 -3.86 2.51
N THR A 347 14.38 -3.63 1.27
CA THR A 347 15.36 -4.48 0.58
C THR A 347 16.66 -3.70 0.39
N PHE A 348 17.78 -4.35 0.70
CA PHE A 348 19.12 -3.81 0.56
C PHE A 348 19.97 -4.84 -0.19
N ASP A 349 20.24 -4.57 -1.46
CA ASP A 349 20.93 -5.51 -2.35
C ASP A 349 22.35 -5.05 -2.66
N CYS A 350 23.27 -6.00 -2.62
CA CYS A 350 24.65 -5.86 -3.04
C CYS A 350 24.78 -6.47 -4.44
N LEU A 351 25.08 -5.65 -5.45
CA LEU A 351 25.02 -6.00 -6.87
C LEU A 351 26.41 -5.89 -7.53
N ASP A 352 26.68 -6.73 -8.52
CA ASP A 352 27.91 -6.69 -9.33
C ASP A 352 27.76 -5.79 -10.58
N LYS A 353 28.83 -5.64 -11.39
CA LYS A 353 28.77 -4.89 -12.67
C LYS A 353 27.92 -5.52 -13.77
N ALA A 354 27.52 -6.78 -13.65
CA ALA A 354 26.78 -7.48 -14.68
C ALA A 354 25.27 -7.21 -14.60
N TYR A 355 24.79 -6.75 -13.44
CA TYR A 355 23.47 -6.18 -13.23
C TYR A 355 23.34 -4.80 -13.91
#